data_AF-A0A5J4N5I6-F1
#
_entry.id   AF-A0A5J4N5I6-F1
#
_cell.length_a   1.000
_cell.length_b   1.000
_cell.length_c   1.000
_cell.angle_alpha   90.00
_cell.angle_beta   90.00
_cell.angle_gamma   90.00
#
_symmetry.space_group_name_H-M   'P 1'
#
loop_
_entity.id
_entity.type
_entity.pdbx_description
1 polymer ?
#
loop_
_entity_poly.entity_id
_entity_poly.type
_entity_poly.pdbx_seq_one_letter_code
_entity_poly.pdbx_strand_id
1 'polypeptide(L)'
;MFQKIGHVRKESERLEKMRQANTMTRHFAECHRSHKGLFIGLLLFMATLVSMCLFFIFFAKRDKRNTALTLYQCTELVLLTLSTVTCVITMIRLRVLPISTLSEEVAFDDNLLLVGLIGMIFYDLFLLVPALEALPSGKIAAKLFAAKALLEILQSMIQVFFILEASRRCAGSQADVRNKPGRTLITFLLILNLAMWFVNTFEVKRADNNSIHIDYYTEMAWKIITHIALPMIVFFRFHSTVCLSDIWANAYRFRTR
;
A
#
# COMPACT_ATOMS: atom_id res chain seq x y z
N MET A 1 9.51 -59.32 12.55
CA MET A 1 9.26 -58.00 13.19
C MET A 1 9.94 -56.83 12.45
N PHE A 2 11.18 -56.99 11.94
CA PHE A 2 11.94 -55.91 11.27
C PHE A 2 11.42 -55.46 9.89
N GLN A 3 10.71 -56.32 9.14
CA GLN A 3 10.22 -55.99 7.79
C GLN A 3 9.02 -55.02 7.80
N LYS A 4 8.19 -55.06 8.85
CA LYS A 4 7.04 -54.15 9.04
C LYS A 4 7.49 -52.70 9.31
N ILE A 5 8.61 -52.53 10.02
CA ILE A 5 9.17 -51.22 10.39
C ILE A 5 9.71 -50.49 9.14
N GLY A 6 10.33 -51.22 8.21
CA GLY A 6 10.82 -50.65 6.94
C GLY A 6 9.70 -50.23 5.97
N HIS A 7 8.55 -50.92 5.99
CA HIS A 7 7.39 -50.56 5.19
C HIS A 7 6.74 -49.26 5.68
N VAL A 8 6.53 -49.15 7.00
CA VAL A 8 5.95 -47.95 7.63
C VAL A 8 6.81 -46.71 7.38
N ARG A 9 8.15 -46.83 7.45
CA ARG A 9 9.07 -45.72 7.16
C ARG A 9 9.04 -45.28 5.69
N LYS A 10 8.96 -46.22 4.75
CA LYS A 10 8.81 -45.88 3.32
C LYS A 10 7.48 -45.20 3.00
N GLU A 11 6.43 -45.59 3.71
CA GLU A 11 5.10 -45.02 3.57
C GLU A 11 5.02 -43.60 4.16
N SER A 12 5.64 -43.36 5.31
CA SER A 12 5.77 -42.02 5.89
C SER A 12 6.59 -41.07 5.02
N GLU A 13 7.73 -41.52 4.48
CA GLU A 13 8.56 -40.73 3.55
C GLU A 13 7.81 -40.41 2.24
N ARG A 14 6.98 -41.33 1.74
CA ARG A 14 6.09 -41.07 0.58
C ARG A 14 5.00 -40.05 0.92
N LEU A 15 4.40 -40.14 2.11
CA LEU A 15 3.38 -39.20 2.57
C LEU A 15 3.94 -37.78 2.74
N GLU A 16 5.14 -37.65 3.27
CA GLU A 16 5.85 -36.36 3.39
C GLU A 16 6.19 -35.77 2.03
N LYS A 17 6.73 -36.57 1.10
CA LYS A 17 6.99 -36.12 -0.28
C LYS A 17 5.71 -35.70 -1.00
N MET A 18 4.61 -36.41 -0.82
CA MET A 18 3.31 -36.02 -1.37
C MET A 18 2.76 -34.74 -0.72
N ARG A 19 2.94 -34.54 0.60
CA ARG A 19 2.58 -33.29 1.29
C ARG A 19 3.42 -32.12 0.79
N GLN A 20 4.73 -32.28 0.66
CA GLN A 20 5.63 -31.25 0.14
C GLN A 20 5.32 -30.91 -1.32
N ALA A 21 5.09 -31.93 -2.16
CA ALA A 21 4.66 -31.73 -3.55
C ALA A 21 3.32 -31.00 -3.60
N ASN A 22 2.32 -31.40 -2.82
CA ASN A 22 1.02 -30.71 -2.77
C ASN A 22 1.13 -29.26 -2.26
N THR A 23 2.02 -28.98 -1.29
CA THR A 23 2.28 -27.62 -0.81
C THR A 23 2.93 -26.78 -1.90
N MET A 24 3.92 -27.33 -2.62
CA MET A 24 4.58 -26.67 -3.74
C MET A 24 3.61 -26.40 -4.89
N THR A 25 2.81 -27.40 -5.30
CA THR A 25 1.78 -27.26 -6.34
C THR A 25 0.70 -26.27 -5.94
N ARG A 26 0.28 -26.25 -4.65
CA ARG A 26 -0.60 -25.20 -4.13
C ARG A 26 0.03 -23.83 -4.31
N HIS A 27 1.27 -23.63 -3.84
CA HIS A 27 1.99 -22.36 -3.92
C HIS A 27 2.11 -21.85 -5.37
N PHE A 28 2.42 -22.73 -6.31
CA PHE A 28 2.43 -22.42 -7.75
C PHE A 28 1.03 -22.04 -8.28
N ALA A 29 -0.02 -22.75 -7.87
CA ALA A 29 -1.39 -22.41 -8.24
C ALA A 29 -1.87 -21.08 -7.61
N GLU A 30 -1.38 -20.71 -6.42
CA GLU A 30 -1.66 -19.40 -5.81
C GLU A 30 -1.01 -18.25 -6.60
N CYS A 31 0.21 -18.47 -7.10
CA CYS A 31 0.92 -17.55 -7.97
C CYS A 31 0.20 -17.38 -9.33
N HIS A 32 -0.28 -18.48 -9.92
CA HIS A 32 -0.99 -18.46 -11.20
C HIS A 32 -2.28 -17.62 -11.16
N ARG A 33 -2.97 -17.44 -10.03
CA ARG A 33 -4.16 -16.55 -9.98
C ARG A 33 -3.83 -15.08 -9.70
N SER A 34 -2.59 -14.78 -9.32
CA SER A 34 -2.16 -13.43 -8.94
C SER A 34 -1.37 -12.72 -10.05
N HIS A 35 -0.92 -13.45 -11.08
CA HIS A 35 0.00 -12.96 -12.12
C HIS A 35 -0.43 -11.68 -12.83
N LYS A 36 -1.73 -11.49 -13.15
CA LYS A 36 -2.20 -10.28 -13.86
C LYS A 36 -1.97 -9.01 -13.03
N GLY A 37 -2.35 -9.06 -11.76
CA GLY A 37 -2.18 -7.95 -10.82
C GLY A 37 -0.72 -7.70 -10.51
N LEU A 38 0.06 -8.77 -10.36
CA LEU A 38 1.51 -8.68 -10.18
C LEU A 38 2.18 -8.02 -11.40
N PHE A 39 1.88 -8.45 -12.62
CA PHE A 39 2.52 -7.92 -13.83
C PHE A 39 2.18 -6.44 -14.05
N ILE A 40 0.90 -6.07 -13.95
CA ILE A 40 0.47 -4.66 -14.07
C ILE A 40 1.08 -3.83 -12.94
N GLY A 41 1.11 -4.36 -11.71
CA GLY A 41 1.74 -3.71 -10.56
C GLY A 41 3.22 -3.47 -10.77
N LEU A 42 3.97 -4.48 -11.21
CA LEU A 42 5.40 -4.37 -11.47
C LEU A 42 5.71 -3.38 -12.61
N LEU A 43 4.91 -3.38 -13.68
CA LEU A 43 5.04 -2.40 -14.75
C LEU A 43 4.84 -0.97 -14.23
N LEU A 44 3.82 -0.76 -13.40
CA LEU A 44 3.57 0.54 -12.76
C LEU A 44 4.71 0.93 -11.82
N PHE A 45 5.20 -0.01 -11.00
CA PHE A 45 6.33 0.22 -10.11
C PHE A 45 7.59 0.63 -10.89
N MET A 46 7.89 -0.05 -12.01
CA MET A 46 8.99 0.34 -12.89
C MET A 46 8.80 1.74 -13.49
N ALA A 47 7.58 2.08 -13.92
CA ALA A 47 7.27 3.42 -14.39
C ALA A 47 7.46 4.48 -13.29
N THR A 48 7.07 4.16 -12.05
CA THR A 48 7.32 5.02 -10.88
C THR A 48 8.82 5.21 -10.63
N LEU A 49 9.63 4.15 -10.71
CA LEU A 49 11.09 4.26 -10.57
C LEU A 49 11.71 5.14 -11.67
N VAL A 50 11.24 5.03 -12.92
CA VAL A 50 11.68 5.90 -14.01
C VAL A 50 11.29 7.36 -13.73
N SER A 51 10.05 7.60 -13.29
CA SER A 51 9.60 8.93 -12.88
C SER A 51 10.47 9.50 -11.76
N MET A 52 10.84 8.64 -10.80
CA MET A 52 11.68 9.00 -9.67
C MET A 52 13.09 9.43 -10.12
N CYS A 53 13.70 8.65 -11.02
CA CYS A 53 14.98 9.02 -11.62
C CYS A 53 14.91 10.36 -12.36
N LEU A 54 13.84 10.58 -13.15
CA LEU A 54 13.62 11.83 -13.86
C LEU A 54 13.42 13.02 -12.91
N PHE A 55 12.70 12.82 -11.80
CA PHE A 55 12.57 13.84 -10.76
C PHE A 55 13.94 14.28 -10.25
N PHE A 56 14.81 13.36 -9.84
CA PHE A 56 16.14 13.72 -9.35
C PHE A 56 17.00 14.42 -10.41
N ILE A 57 16.93 13.97 -11.67
CA ILE A 57 17.66 14.58 -12.80
C ILE A 57 17.18 16.03 -13.02
N PHE A 58 15.87 16.26 -13.03
CA PHE A 58 15.31 17.61 -13.23
C PHE A 58 15.49 18.50 -12.01
N PHE A 59 15.40 17.94 -10.79
CA PHE A 59 15.56 18.69 -9.55
C PHE A 59 16.99 19.22 -9.37
N ALA A 60 17.99 18.50 -9.89
CA ALA A 60 19.38 18.94 -9.92
C ALA A 60 19.59 20.17 -10.82
N LYS A 61 18.74 20.37 -11.83
CA LYS A 61 18.81 21.52 -12.75
C LYS A 61 17.93 22.66 -12.25
N ARG A 62 18.52 23.82 -11.93
CA ARG A 62 17.79 24.96 -11.33
C ARG A 62 16.62 25.44 -12.20
N ASP A 63 16.78 25.44 -13.52
CA ASP A 63 15.77 25.86 -14.50
C ASP A 63 14.61 24.86 -14.65
N LYS A 64 14.80 23.58 -14.26
CA LYS A 64 13.80 22.51 -14.39
C LYS A 64 13.13 22.11 -13.08
N ARG A 65 13.39 22.81 -11.97
CA ARG A 65 12.80 22.47 -10.67
C ARG A 65 11.27 22.43 -10.69
N ASN A 66 10.62 23.39 -11.34
CA ASN A 66 9.15 23.38 -11.45
C ASN A 66 8.64 22.15 -12.21
N THR A 67 9.35 21.74 -13.27
CA THR A 67 9.03 20.51 -14.02
C THR A 67 9.19 19.27 -13.13
N ALA A 68 10.26 19.20 -12.33
CA ALA A 68 10.46 18.11 -11.37
C ALA A 68 9.30 18.03 -10.37
N LEU A 69 8.90 19.17 -9.80
CA LEU A 69 7.78 19.24 -8.86
C LEU A 69 6.46 18.82 -9.50
N THR A 70 6.16 19.29 -10.71
CA THR A 70 4.98 18.85 -11.45
C THR A 70 5.00 17.35 -11.72
N LEU A 71 6.15 16.79 -12.12
CA LEU A 71 6.31 15.35 -12.35
C LEU A 71 6.03 14.53 -11.09
N TYR A 72 6.60 14.93 -9.95
CA TYR A 72 6.34 14.31 -8.65
C TYR A 72 4.86 14.35 -8.29
N GLN A 73 4.23 15.54 -8.34
CA GLN A 73 2.82 15.72 -7.99
C GLN A 73 1.90 14.89 -8.91
N CYS A 74 2.16 14.86 -10.22
CA CYS A 74 1.41 14.03 -11.15
C CYS A 74 1.58 12.53 -10.87
N THR A 75 2.79 12.09 -10.52
CA THR A 75 3.07 10.69 -10.18
C THR A 75 2.25 10.29 -8.95
N GLU A 76 2.30 11.08 -7.88
CA GLU A 76 1.52 10.85 -6.66
C GLU A 76 0.01 10.83 -6.93
N LEU A 77 -0.53 11.81 -7.66
CA LEU A 77 -1.95 11.85 -8.00
C LEU A 77 -2.41 10.60 -8.76
N VAL A 78 -1.60 10.10 -9.70
CA VAL A 78 -1.92 8.85 -10.44
C VAL A 78 -1.91 7.65 -9.50
N LEU A 79 -0.87 7.50 -8.66
CA LEU A 79 -0.77 6.38 -7.72
C LEU A 79 -1.92 6.38 -6.71
N LEU A 80 -2.24 7.53 -6.11
CA LEU A 80 -3.34 7.71 -5.17
C LEU A 80 -4.71 7.43 -5.80
N THR A 81 -4.93 7.89 -7.04
CA THR A 81 -6.19 7.63 -7.76
C THR A 81 -6.37 6.13 -8.04
N LEU A 82 -5.34 5.48 -8.58
CA LEU A 82 -5.36 4.04 -8.84
C LEU A 82 -5.55 3.24 -7.55
N SER A 83 -4.94 3.69 -6.45
CA SER A 83 -5.05 3.05 -5.14
C SER A 83 -6.47 3.16 -4.60
N THR A 84 -7.05 4.35 -4.62
CA THR A 84 -8.44 4.60 -4.21
C THR A 84 -9.41 3.68 -4.95
N VAL A 85 -9.34 3.68 -6.29
CA VAL A 85 -10.22 2.85 -7.13
C VAL A 85 -10.04 1.37 -6.81
N THR A 86 -8.79 0.91 -6.69
CA THR A 86 -8.51 -0.50 -6.41
C THR A 86 -8.96 -0.90 -5.02
N CYS A 87 -8.77 -0.06 -3.99
CA CYS A 87 -9.27 -0.31 -2.64
C CYS A 87 -10.79 -0.49 -2.64
N VAL A 88 -11.53 0.41 -3.28
CA VAL A 88 -13.00 0.33 -3.36
C VAL A 88 -13.46 -0.94 -4.07
N ILE A 89 -12.86 -1.26 -5.23
CA ILE A 89 -13.22 -2.48 -5.97
C ILE A 89 -12.88 -3.73 -5.15
N THR A 90 -11.71 -3.76 -4.52
CA THR A 90 -11.26 -4.92 -3.71
C THR A 90 -12.17 -5.13 -2.52
N MET A 91 -12.55 -4.05 -1.83
CA MET A 91 -13.49 -4.09 -0.72
C MET A 91 -14.81 -4.72 -1.15
N ILE A 92 -15.39 -4.29 -2.28
CA ILE A 92 -16.62 -4.87 -2.83
C ILE A 92 -16.44 -6.36 -3.14
N ARG A 93 -15.30 -6.75 -3.72
CA ARG A 93 -15.01 -8.15 -4.07
C ARG A 93 -14.85 -9.04 -2.84
N LEU A 94 -14.28 -8.53 -1.74
CA LEU A 94 -14.11 -9.29 -0.50
C LEU A 94 -15.39 -9.41 0.33
N ARG A 95 -16.45 -8.65 0.03
CA ARG A 95 -17.73 -8.72 0.78
C ARG A 95 -18.37 -10.10 0.83
N VAL A 96 -18.08 -10.95 -0.17
CA VAL A 96 -18.57 -12.34 -0.23
C VAL A 96 -17.96 -13.24 0.86
N LEU A 97 -16.77 -12.89 1.37
CA LEU A 97 -16.13 -13.64 2.43
C LEU A 97 -16.80 -13.32 3.77
N PRO A 98 -17.19 -14.32 4.58
CA PRO A 98 -17.80 -14.07 5.88
C PRO A 98 -16.83 -13.36 6.84
N ILE A 99 -17.42 -12.65 7.79
CA ILE A 99 -16.70 -12.01 8.89
C ILE A 99 -16.28 -13.11 9.89
N SER A 100 -15.01 -13.07 10.29
CA SER A 100 -14.42 -13.89 11.34
C SER A 100 -14.12 -13.06 12.59
N THR A 101 -13.88 -13.75 13.70
CA THR A 101 -13.40 -13.13 14.95
C THR A 101 -12.04 -12.47 14.72
N LEU A 102 -11.87 -11.28 15.32
CA LEU A 102 -10.63 -10.53 15.31
C LEU A 102 -9.64 -11.18 16.30
N SER A 103 -8.43 -11.49 15.86
CA SER A 103 -7.36 -11.94 16.76
C SER A 103 -6.63 -10.76 17.38
N GLU A 104 -6.03 -10.94 18.56
CA GLU A 104 -5.28 -9.90 19.27
C GLU A 104 -4.13 -9.32 18.43
N GLU A 105 -3.40 -10.18 17.70
CA GLU A 105 -2.34 -9.75 16.78
C GLU A 105 -2.86 -8.76 15.71
N VAL A 106 -4.03 -9.05 15.12
CA VAL A 106 -4.64 -8.18 14.10
C VAL A 106 -5.15 -6.89 14.73
N ALA A 107 -5.70 -6.95 15.94
CA ALA A 107 -6.14 -5.75 16.66
C ALA A 107 -4.96 -4.80 16.99
N PHE A 108 -3.78 -5.35 17.29
CA PHE A 108 -2.57 -4.56 17.51
C PHE A 108 -2.12 -3.87 16.20
N ASP A 109 -2.10 -4.60 15.09
CA ASP A 109 -1.76 -4.03 13.77
C ASP A 109 -2.75 -2.95 13.34
N ASP A 110 -4.04 -3.12 13.63
CA ASP A 110 -5.09 -2.14 13.37
C ASP A 110 -4.85 -0.82 14.15
N ASN A 111 -4.43 -0.91 15.41
CA ASN A 111 -4.10 0.27 16.21
C ASN A 111 -2.87 1.02 15.67
N LEU A 112 -1.83 0.29 15.29
CA LEU A 112 -0.63 0.87 14.66
C LEU A 112 -0.98 1.57 13.35
N LEU A 113 -1.85 0.97 12.53
CA LEU A 113 -2.33 1.56 11.30
C LEU A 113 -3.08 2.89 11.55
N LEU A 114 -3.91 2.94 12.58
CA LEU A 114 -4.65 4.16 12.96
C LEU A 114 -3.72 5.28 13.43
N VAL A 115 -2.68 4.95 14.20
CA VAL A 115 -1.64 5.92 14.60
C VAL A 115 -0.91 6.48 13.37
N GLY A 116 -0.58 5.62 12.40
CA GLY A 116 -0.03 6.04 11.12
C GLY A 116 -0.97 6.99 10.35
N LEU A 117 -2.27 6.69 10.32
CA LEU A 117 -3.28 7.52 9.67
C LEU A 117 -3.37 8.92 10.28
N ILE A 118 -3.29 9.03 11.61
CA ILE A 118 -3.26 10.33 12.29
C ILE A 118 -2.05 11.15 11.83
N GLY A 119 -0.88 10.52 11.71
CA GLY A 119 0.33 11.18 11.20
C GLY A 119 0.21 11.64 9.74
N MET A 120 -0.39 10.81 8.88
CA MET A 120 -0.70 11.18 7.49
C MET A 120 -1.61 12.41 7.42
N ILE A 121 -2.77 12.35 8.09
CA ILE A 121 -3.76 13.43 8.07
C ILE A 121 -3.14 14.71 8.65
N PHE A 122 -2.37 14.59 9.73
CA PHE A 122 -1.66 15.74 10.30
C PHE A 122 -0.78 16.40 9.26
N TYR A 123 0.07 15.65 8.55
CA TYR A 123 0.94 16.21 7.52
C TYR A 123 0.16 16.85 6.37
N ASP A 124 -0.84 16.14 5.86
CA ASP A 124 -1.62 16.59 4.71
C ASP A 124 -2.39 17.87 5.02
N LEU A 125 -2.81 18.09 6.27
CA LEU A 125 -3.42 19.37 6.68
C LEU A 125 -2.42 20.53 6.61
N PHE A 126 -1.15 20.32 7.02
CA PHE A 126 -0.10 21.33 6.89
C PHE A 126 0.30 21.59 5.44
N LEU A 127 0.13 20.61 4.54
CA LEU A 127 0.27 20.84 3.10
C LEU A 127 -0.93 21.58 2.51
N LEU A 128 -2.15 21.22 2.93
CA LEU A 128 -3.39 21.69 2.33
C LEU A 128 -3.64 23.18 2.60
N VAL A 129 -3.49 23.64 3.85
CA VAL A 129 -3.85 25.02 4.23
C VAL A 129 -3.09 26.07 3.41
N PRO A 130 -1.75 26.03 3.31
CA PRO A 130 -1.00 26.99 2.48
C PRO A 130 -1.33 26.84 0.99
N ALA A 131 -1.59 25.62 0.52
CA ALA A 131 -1.93 25.38 -0.87
C ALA A 131 -3.28 26.01 -1.25
N LEU A 132 -4.27 25.94 -0.37
CA LEU A 132 -5.57 26.59 -0.52
C LEU A 132 -5.44 28.11 -0.53
N GLU A 133 -4.65 28.68 0.39
CA GLU A 133 -4.40 30.12 0.44
C GLU A 133 -3.66 30.63 -0.80
N ALA A 134 -2.77 29.81 -1.38
CA ALA A 134 -2.05 30.13 -2.59
C ALA A 134 -2.89 29.97 -3.89
N LEU A 135 -4.11 29.43 -3.86
CA LEU A 135 -4.93 29.21 -5.06
C LEU A 135 -5.21 30.49 -5.88
N PRO A 136 -5.55 31.65 -5.28
CA PRO A 136 -5.82 32.88 -6.02
C PRO A 136 -4.61 33.39 -6.82
N SER A 137 -3.40 32.99 -6.45
CA SER A 137 -2.17 33.35 -7.20
C SER A 137 -2.10 32.72 -8.60
N GLY A 138 -2.99 31.78 -8.92
CA GLY A 138 -3.03 31.09 -10.21
C GLY A 138 -1.89 30.10 -10.46
N LYS A 139 -0.97 29.94 -9.50
CA LYS A 139 0.17 29.01 -9.60
C LYS A 139 -0.33 27.56 -9.72
N ILE A 140 0.12 26.86 -10.77
CA ILE A 140 -0.22 25.44 -11.00
C ILE A 140 0.21 24.57 -9.81
N ALA A 141 1.35 24.86 -9.19
CA ALA A 141 1.84 24.14 -8.02
C ALA A 141 0.83 24.15 -6.86
N ALA A 142 0.19 25.30 -6.56
CA ALA A 142 -0.80 25.39 -5.48
C ALA A 142 -1.99 24.46 -5.73
N LYS A 143 -2.50 24.42 -6.97
CA LYS A 143 -3.59 23.51 -7.37
C LYS A 143 -3.19 22.05 -7.20
N LEU A 144 -1.97 21.69 -7.62
CA LEU A 144 -1.45 20.32 -7.51
C LEU A 144 -1.26 19.90 -6.05
N PHE A 145 -0.67 20.75 -5.20
CA PHE A 145 -0.51 20.47 -3.77
C PHE A 145 -1.86 20.30 -3.06
N ALA A 146 -2.83 21.17 -3.33
CA ALA A 146 -4.17 21.06 -2.76
C ALA A 146 -4.87 19.77 -3.21
N ALA A 147 -4.79 19.44 -4.51
CA ALA A 147 -5.34 18.21 -5.05
C ALA A 147 -4.69 16.96 -4.46
N LYS A 148 -3.35 16.96 -4.32
CA LYS A 148 -2.59 15.86 -3.69
C LYS A 148 -3.04 15.67 -2.25
N ALA A 149 -2.98 16.71 -1.43
CA ALA A 149 -3.31 16.61 0.00
C ALA A 149 -4.76 16.13 0.22
N LEU A 150 -5.74 16.66 -0.53
CA LEU A 150 -7.12 16.20 -0.43
C LEU A 150 -7.28 14.73 -0.85
N LEU A 151 -6.66 14.35 -1.97
CA LEU A 151 -6.74 12.97 -2.46
C LEU A 151 -6.01 12.01 -1.53
N GLU A 152 -4.90 12.42 -0.93
CA GLU A 152 -4.13 11.59 0.00
C GLU A 152 -4.87 11.34 1.32
N ILE A 153 -5.53 12.37 1.87
CA ILE A 153 -6.45 12.21 3.01
C ILE A 153 -7.57 11.23 2.65
N LEU A 154 -8.26 11.43 1.52
CA LEU A 154 -9.35 10.56 1.10
C LEU A 154 -8.89 9.11 0.88
N GLN A 155 -7.77 8.94 0.18
CA GLN A 155 -7.20 7.65 -0.17
C GLN A 155 -6.75 6.89 1.08
N SER A 156 -6.05 7.56 2.01
CA SER A 156 -5.58 6.95 3.25
C SER A 156 -6.74 6.52 4.15
N MET A 157 -7.78 7.34 4.30
CA MET A 157 -9.00 6.98 5.03
C MET A 157 -9.71 5.76 4.41
N ILE A 158 -9.90 5.76 3.09
CA ILE A 158 -10.53 4.63 2.38
C ILE A 158 -9.69 3.35 2.54
N GLN A 159 -8.36 3.46 2.46
CA GLN A 159 -7.45 2.34 2.59
C GLN A 159 -7.45 1.76 4.01
N VAL A 160 -7.43 2.60 5.04
CA VAL A 160 -7.52 2.11 6.43
C VAL A 160 -8.84 1.41 6.66
N PHE A 161 -9.96 2.02 6.26
CA PHE A 161 -11.27 1.37 6.38
C PHE A 161 -11.31 0.02 5.63
N PHE A 162 -10.72 -0.04 4.43
CA PHE A 162 -10.58 -1.29 3.68
C PHE A 162 -9.77 -2.34 4.43
N ILE A 163 -8.60 -1.98 4.99
CA ILE A 163 -7.72 -2.91 5.70
C ILE A 163 -8.42 -3.46 6.95
N LEU A 164 -9.02 -2.59 7.78
CA LEU A 164 -9.74 -2.99 8.99
C LEU A 164 -10.92 -3.94 8.69
N GLU A 165 -11.63 -3.68 7.59
CA GLU A 165 -12.75 -4.53 7.17
C GLU A 165 -12.26 -5.86 6.57
N ALA A 166 -11.19 -5.83 5.80
CA ALA A 166 -10.64 -7.01 5.12
C ALA A 166 -9.88 -7.94 6.08
N SER A 167 -9.21 -7.40 7.10
CA SER A 167 -8.50 -8.18 8.13
C SER A 167 -9.44 -9.09 8.92
N ARG A 168 -10.73 -8.73 8.97
CA ARG A 168 -11.79 -9.48 9.63
C ARG A 168 -12.50 -10.48 8.72
N ARG A 169 -12.07 -10.66 7.47
CA ARG A 169 -12.74 -11.53 6.49
C ARG A 169 -11.90 -12.77 6.18
N CYS A 170 -12.56 -13.93 6.17
CA CYS A 170 -11.90 -15.22 5.89
C CYS A 170 -12.80 -16.12 5.04
N ALA A 171 -12.21 -17.11 4.35
CA ALA A 171 -12.96 -18.07 3.56
C ALA A 171 -13.88 -18.94 4.43
N GLY A 172 -15.18 -18.92 4.11
CA GLY A 172 -16.18 -19.76 4.77
C GLY A 172 -16.53 -21.04 4.01
N SER A 173 -16.22 -21.10 2.72
CA SER A 173 -16.53 -22.23 1.85
C SER A 173 -15.34 -22.67 0.98
N GLN A 174 -15.38 -23.92 0.49
CA GLN A 174 -14.36 -24.44 -0.42
C GLN A 174 -14.35 -23.68 -1.76
N ALA A 175 -15.50 -23.11 -2.14
CA ALA A 175 -15.61 -22.24 -3.29
C ALA A 175 -14.80 -20.94 -3.10
N ASP A 176 -14.82 -20.34 -1.90
CA ASP A 176 -14.06 -19.12 -1.60
C ASP A 176 -12.55 -19.36 -1.66
N VAL A 177 -12.08 -20.47 -1.08
CA VAL A 177 -10.67 -20.89 -1.11
C VAL A 177 -10.20 -21.13 -2.54
N ARG A 178 -11.07 -21.73 -3.37
CA ARG A 178 -10.76 -21.99 -4.78
C ARG A 178 -10.78 -20.73 -5.62
N ASN A 179 -11.81 -19.90 -5.47
CA ASN A 179 -12.07 -18.74 -6.34
C ASN A 179 -11.17 -17.55 -5.99
N LYS A 180 -10.84 -17.37 -4.71
CA LYS A 180 -10.01 -16.29 -4.16
C LYS A 180 -10.47 -14.90 -4.62
N PRO A 181 -11.72 -14.51 -4.27
CA PRO A 181 -12.30 -13.25 -4.73
C PRO A 181 -11.40 -12.06 -4.35
N GLY A 182 -11.05 -11.20 -5.30
CA GLY A 182 -10.24 -10.00 -5.06
C GLY A 182 -8.72 -10.24 -4.96
N ARG A 183 -8.22 -11.49 -5.03
CA ARG A 183 -6.79 -11.82 -4.85
C ARG A 183 -5.86 -11.00 -5.74
N THR A 184 -6.18 -10.93 -7.03
CA THR A 184 -5.38 -10.19 -8.02
C THR A 184 -5.31 -8.69 -7.70
N LEU A 185 -6.39 -8.12 -7.16
CA LEU A 185 -6.44 -6.70 -6.80
C LEU A 185 -5.65 -6.42 -5.52
N ILE A 186 -5.69 -7.32 -4.52
CA ILE A 186 -4.83 -7.23 -3.33
C ILE A 186 -3.35 -7.28 -3.73
N THR A 187 -2.98 -8.18 -4.65
CA THR A 187 -1.61 -8.23 -5.19
C THR A 187 -1.22 -6.93 -5.89
N PHE A 188 -2.12 -6.35 -6.69
CA PHE A 188 -1.86 -5.04 -7.31
C PHE A 188 -1.71 -3.93 -6.26
N LEU A 189 -2.57 -3.89 -5.23
CA LEU A 189 -2.49 -2.93 -4.12
C LEU A 189 -1.19 -3.02 -3.31
N LEU A 190 -0.66 -4.23 -3.13
CA LEU A 190 0.63 -4.44 -2.46
C LEU A 190 1.77 -3.74 -3.21
N ILE A 191 1.84 -3.96 -4.53
CA ILE A 191 2.87 -3.32 -5.35
C ILE A 191 2.65 -1.81 -5.45
N LEU A 192 1.39 -1.37 -5.50
CA LEU A 192 1.06 0.06 -5.53
C LEU A 192 1.42 0.77 -4.23
N ASN A 193 1.17 0.14 -3.06
CA ASN A 193 1.61 0.67 -1.77
C ASN A 193 3.13 0.71 -1.66
N LEU A 194 3.82 -0.30 -2.18
CA LEU A 194 5.27 -0.29 -2.26
C LEU A 194 5.77 0.88 -3.13
N ALA A 195 5.13 1.15 -4.27
CA ALA A 195 5.46 2.30 -5.12
C ALA A 195 5.31 3.63 -4.36
N MET A 196 4.18 3.84 -3.70
CA MET A 196 3.92 5.05 -2.89
C MET A 196 4.90 5.16 -1.71
N TRP A 197 5.28 4.05 -1.09
CA TRP A 197 6.28 4.03 -0.02
C TRP A 197 7.67 4.45 -0.53
N PHE A 198 8.07 3.97 -1.72
CA PHE A 198 9.32 4.39 -2.36
C PHE A 198 9.33 5.91 -2.62
N VAL A 199 8.29 6.44 -3.27
CA VAL A 199 8.21 7.88 -3.57
C VAL A 199 8.26 8.72 -2.29
N ASN A 200 7.47 8.34 -1.27
CA ASN A 200 7.47 9.02 0.03
C ASN A 200 8.80 8.91 0.78
N THR A 201 9.57 7.83 0.58
CA THR A 201 10.86 7.67 1.25
C THR A 201 11.94 8.56 0.61
N PHE A 202 11.94 8.68 -0.71
CA PHE A 202 13.05 9.31 -1.43
C PHE A 202 12.79 10.76 -1.87
N GLU A 203 11.55 11.12 -2.22
CA GLU A 203 11.26 12.39 -2.91
C GLU A 203 10.59 13.44 -2.04
N VAL A 204 9.69 13.03 -1.14
CA VAL A 204 8.78 13.92 -0.38
C VAL A 204 9.52 15.09 0.29
N LYS A 205 10.66 14.81 0.94
CA LYS A 205 11.42 15.83 1.67
C LYS A 205 11.93 16.95 0.75
N ARG A 206 12.26 16.61 -0.50
CA ARG A 206 12.77 17.57 -1.49
C ARG A 206 11.64 18.24 -2.23
N ALA A 207 10.61 17.48 -2.60
CA ALA A 207 9.49 17.98 -3.38
C ALA A 207 8.61 18.95 -2.57
N ASP A 208 8.37 18.64 -1.30
CA ASP A 208 7.46 19.42 -0.45
C ASP A 208 8.20 20.58 0.26
N ASN A 209 9.53 20.69 0.10
CA ASN A 209 10.29 21.88 0.48
C ASN A 209 10.15 23.00 -0.58
N ASN A 210 8.90 23.39 -0.83
CA ASN A 210 8.49 24.40 -1.79
C ASN A 210 8.26 25.77 -1.11
N SER A 211 8.40 26.86 -1.88
CA SER A 211 8.18 28.22 -1.36
C SER A 211 6.77 28.41 -0.81
N ILE A 212 5.74 27.74 -1.35
CA ILE A 212 4.36 27.84 -0.86
C ILE A 212 4.27 27.53 0.66
N HIS A 213 5.00 26.52 1.13
CA HIS A 213 4.96 26.12 2.54
C HIS A 213 5.95 26.93 3.39
N ILE A 214 7.13 27.24 2.85
CA ILE A 214 8.16 28.02 3.55
C ILE A 214 7.73 29.46 3.78
N ASP A 215 7.12 30.09 2.78
CA ASP A 215 6.64 31.47 2.84
C ASP A 215 5.48 31.60 3.85
N TYR A 216 4.68 30.54 4.01
CA TYR A 216 3.56 30.50 4.95
C TYR A 216 3.98 30.23 6.40
N TYR A 217 4.81 29.21 6.63
CA TYR A 217 5.15 28.77 8.00
C TYR A 217 6.47 29.33 8.54
N THR A 218 7.35 29.85 7.69
CA THR A 218 8.81 30.00 7.88
C THR A 218 9.60 28.70 7.68
N GLU A 219 10.87 28.86 7.31
CA GLU A 219 11.78 27.74 7.04
C GLU A 219 11.98 26.84 8.27
N MET A 220 12.08 27.41 9.47
CA MET A 220 12.32 26.65 10.71
C MET A 220 11.09 25.82 11.09
N ALA A 221 9.90 26.41 11.07
CA ALA A 221 8.68 25.68 11.41
C ALA A 221 8.40 24.57 10.39
N TRP A 222 8.58 24.84 9.08
CA TRP A 222 8.41 23.81 8.05
C TRP A 222 9.38 22.63 8.22
N LYS A 223 10.64 22.91 8.59
CA LYS A 223 11.59 21.86 8.94
C LYS A 223 11.11 21.04 10.13
N ILE A 224 10.65 21.65 11.22
CA ILE A 224 10.14 20.89 12.38
C ILE A 224 8.96 20.00 11.99
N ILE A 225 7.96 20.56 11.29
CA ILE A 225 6.77 19.83 10.82
C ILE A 225 7.18 18.61 10.00
N THR A 226 8.02 18.81 8.97
CA THR A 226 8.47 17.72 8.10
C THR A 226 9.30 16.67 8.83
N HIS A 227 10.18 17.04 9.77
CA HIS A 227 11.00 16.05 10.48
C HIS A 227 10.17 15.16 11.43
N ILE A 228 9.05 15.67 11.94
CA ILE A 228 8.11 14.88 12.77
C ILE A 228 7.20 14.03 11.88
N ALA A 229 6.67 14.62 10.81
CA ALA A 229 5.63 13.99 9.99
C ALA A 229 6.14 12.93 9.01
N LEU A 230 7.28 13.16 8.34
CA LEU A 230 7.75 12.26 7.29
C LEU A 230 8.01 10.81 7.78
N PRO A 231 8.61 10.58 8.97
CA PRO A 231 8.73 9.22 9.52
C PRO A 231 7.37 8.53 9.70
N MET A 232 6.35 9.27 10.11
CA MET A 232 4.99 8.74 10.30
C MET A 232 4.35 8.36 8.96
N ILE A 233 4.58 9.13 7.90
CA ILE A 233 4.09 8.82 6.54
C ILE A 233 4.74 7.54 6.01
N VAL A 234 6.07 7.46 6.13
CA VAL A 234 6.83 6.28 5.72
C VAL A 234 6.37 5.05 6.51
N PHE A 235 6.17 5.20 7.83
CA PHE A 235 5.63 4.16 8.69
C PHE A 235 4.23 3.72 8.25
N PHE A 236 3.31 4.66 8.01
CA PHE A 236 1.95 4.35 7.57
C PHE A 236 1.94 3.53 6.27
N ARG A 237 2.71 3.93 5.26
CA ARG A 237 2.79 3.23 3.97
C ARG A 237 3.43 1.85 4.10
N PHE A 238 4.47 1.73 4.92
CA PHE A 238 5.11 0.46 5.21
C PHE A 238 4.16 -0.50 5.94
N HIS A 239 3.58 -0.05 7.06
CA HIS A 239 2.69 -0.87 7.88
C HIS A 239 1.41 -1.25 7.13
N SER A 240 0.85 -0.34 6.33
CA SER A 240 -0.25 -0.68 5.42
C SER A 240 0.10 -1.83 4.47
N THR A 241 1.33 -1.88 3.97
CA THR A 241 1.80 -2.98 3.11
C THR A 241 1.88 -4.29 3.89
N VAL A 242 2.33 -4.24 5.16
CA VAL A 242 2.34 -5.41 6.05
C VAL A 242 0.93 -5.94 6.29
N CYS A 243 -0.03 -5.09 6.65
CA CYS A 243 -1.43 -5.51 6.86
C CYS A 243 -2.05 -6.08 5.57
N LEU A 244 -1.79 -5.47 4.41
CA LEU A 244 -2.25 -6.00 3.12
C LEU A 244 -1.64 -7.37 2.79
N SER A 245 -0.39 -7.59 3.18
CA SER A 245 0.30 -8.87 2.99
C SER A 245 -0.29 -9.94 3.89
N ASP A 246 -0.68 -9.59 5.11
CA ASP A 246 -1.39 -10.50 6.01
C ASP A 246 -2.76 -10.89 5.46
N ILE A 247 -3.55 -9.91 5.00
CA ILE A 247 -4.84 -10.16 4.33
C ILE A 247 -4.62 -11.06 3.11
N TRP A 248 -3.60 -10.78 2.30
CA TRP A 248 -3.25 -11.64 1.17
C TRP A 248 -2.93 -13.07 1.64
N ALA A 249 -2.15 -13.27 2.70
CA ALA A 249 -1.81 -14.61 3.17
C ALA A 249 -3.02 -15.36 3.77
N ASN A 250 -3.87 -14.67 4.51
CA ASN A 250 -4.82 -15.29 5.43
C ASN A 250 -6.29 -15.29 4.97
N ALA A 251 -6.72 -14.33 4.15
CA ALA A 251 -8.15 -14.17 3.80
C ALA A 251 -8.80 -15.41 3.14
N TYR A 252 -7.99 -16.31 2.57
CA TYR A 252 -8.48 -17.52 1.90
C TYR A 252 -8.12 -18.82 2.61
N ARG A 253 -7.67 -18.75 3.87
CA ARG A 253 -7.48 -19.92 4.73
C ARG A 253 -8.81 -20.26 5.40
N PHE A 254 -9.13 -21.55 5.50
CA PHE A 254 -10.27 -21.99 6.32
C PHE A 254 -9.95 -21.72 7.78
N ARG A 255 -10.68 -20.79 8.40
CA ARG A 255 -10.67 -20.66 9.86
C ARG A 255 -11.83 -21.52 10.36
N THR A 256 -11.52 -22.73 10.83
CA THR A 256 -12.47 -23.52 11.62
C THR A 256 -12.90 -22.65 12.80
N ARG A 257 -14.22 -22.51 12.96
CA ARG A 257 -14.84 -21.77 14.07
C ARG A 257 -14.36 -22.29 15.42
#